data_AF-A0A2M8E1M6-F1
#
_entry.id   AF-A0A2M8E1M6-F1
#
_cell.length_a   1.000
_cell.length_b   1.000
_cell.length_c   1.000
_cell.angle_alpha   90.00
_cell.angle_beta   90.00
_cell.angle_gamma   90.00
#
_symmetry.space_group_name_H-M   'P 1'
#
loop_
_entity.id
_entity.type
_entity.pdbx_description
1 polymer ?
#
loop_
_entity_poly.entity_id
_entity_poly.type
_entity_poly.pdbx_seq_one_letter_code
_entity_poly.pdbx_strand_id
1 'polypeptide(L)'
;MKRVLFALLSISVLSSTVLADEALAKKKNCLACHAVDKKVVGPAYKDIAAKYAGQNVTPKLAAKVMKGGSGVWGAIPMPANPQVNQAEAETLVKWVLSLK
;
A
#
# COMPACT_ATOMS: atom_id res chain seq x y z
N MET A 1 44.92 14.00 29.51
CA MET A 1 45.12 13.84 28.06
C MET A 1 43.96 13.03 27.48
N LYS A 2 43.24 13.64 26.53
CA LYS A 2 42.29 13.08 25.54
C LYS A 2 41.31 11.97 26.00
N ARG A 3 40.15 12.41 26.51
CA ARG A 3 38.92 11.62 26.54
C ARG A 3 38.37 11.54 25.11
N VAL A 4 38.41 10.35 24.50
CA VAL A 4 37.83 10.11 23.17
C VAL A 4 36.33 9.95 23.34
N LEU A 5 35.56 10.99 23.02
CA LEU A 5 34.10 10.89 22.85
C LEU A 5 33.83 10.22 21.49
N PHE A 6 33.41 8.96 21.51
CA PHE A 6 32.72 8.34 20.38
C PHE A 6 31.24 8.75 20.45
N ALA A 7 30.87 9.79 19.69
CA ALA A 7 29.48 10.09 19.41
C ALA A 7 29.00 9.19 18.27
N LEU A 8 28.37 8.07 18.61
CA LEU A 8 27.63 7.22 17.67
C LEU A 8 26.31 7.93 17.33
N LEU A 9 26.32 8.71 16.25
CA LEU A 9 25.11 9.27 15.65
C LEU A 9 24.50 8.20 14.72
N SER A 10 23.67 7.33 15.30
CA SER A 10 22.91 6.33 14.56
C SER A 10 21.76 7.01 13.80
N ILE A 11 21.95 7.32 12.52
CA ILE A 11 20.89 7.82 11.64
C ILE A 11 20.04 6.63 11.20
N SER A 12 18.90 6.44 11.86
CA SER A 12 17.86 5.48 11.47
C SER A 12 17.03 6.05 10.31
N VAL A 13 17.42 5.74 9.08
CA VAL A 13 16.67 6.01 7.84
C VAL A 13 15.71 4.85 7.54
N LEU A 14 14.46 4.92 8.01
CA LEU A 14 13.46 3.88 7.73
C LEU A 14 12.10 4.39 7.18
N SER A 15 11.94 5.68 6.87
CA SER A 15 10.61 6.23 6.55
C SER A 15 10.41 6.75 5.12
N SER A 16 11.41 6.70 4.24
CA SER A 16 11.30 7.33 2.91
C SER A 16 10.39 6.58 1.94
N THR A 17 10.26 5.26 2.07
CA THR A 17 9.49 4.41 1.15
C THR A 17 7.98 4.52 1.39
N VAL A 18 7.55 4.51 2.65
CA VAL A 18 6.12 4.54 3.03
C VAL A 18 5.39 5.78 2.50
N LEU A 19 6.07 6.94 2.52
CA LEU A 19 5.49 8.21 2.05
C LEU A 19 5.42 8.31 0.51
N ALA A 20 6.37 7.69 -0.20
CA ALA A 20 6.40 7.70 -1.65
C ALA A 20 5.24 6.87 -2.25
N ASP A 21 4.87 5.78 -1.58
CA ASP A 21 3.83 4.88 -2.06
C ASP A 21 2.41 5.43 -1.80
N GLU A 22 2.20 6.17 -0.71
CA GLU A 22 0.95 6.92 -0.49
C GLU A 22 0.76 8.03 -1.55
N ALA A 23 1.85 8.71 -1.92
CA ALA A 23 1.82 9.72 -2.99
C ALA A 23 1.44 9.09 -4.33
N LEU A 24 1.89 7.87 -4.63
CA LEU A 24 1.45 7.12 -5.81
C LEU A 24 -0.04 6.78 -5.73
N ALA A 25 -0.53 6.31 -4.58
CA ALA A 25 -1.95 6.01 -4.36
C ALA A 25 -2.83 7.25 -4.58
N LYS A 26 -2.38 8.41 -4.09
CA LYS A 26 -3.02 9.71 -4.34
C LYS A 26 -2.99 10.08 -5.81
N LYS A 27 -1.83 9.98 -6.47
CA LYS A 27 -1.64 10.29 -7.90
C LYS A 27 -2.51 9.42 -8.81
N LYS A 28 -2.77 8.17 -8.41
CA LYS A 28 -3.62 7.22 -9.15
C LYS A 28 -5.08 7.23 -8.71
N ASN A 29 -5.48 8.20 -7.88
CA ASN A 29 -6.85 8.41 -7.37
C ASN A 29 -7.41 7.26 -6.53
N CYS A 30 -6.56 6.43 -5.92
CA CYS A 30 -7.00 5.31 -5.09
C CYS A 30 -7.73 5.78 -3.82
N LEU A 31 -7.35 6.96 -3.30
CA LEU A 31 -7.90 7.55 -2.07
C LEU A 31 -9.34 8.08 -2.21
N ALA A 32 -9.90 8.11 -3.43
CA ALA A 32 -11.31 8.43 -3.62
C ALA A 32 -12.25 7.31 -3.13
N CYS A 33 -11.77 6.07 -3.15
CA CYS A 33 -12.56 4.88 -2.81
C CYS A 33 -12.01 4.11 -1.62
N HIS A 34 -10.77 4.36 -1.21
CA HIS A 34 -10.11 3.70 -0.10
C HIS A 34 -9.53 4.72 0.87
N ALA A 35 -9.47 4.36 2.15
CA ALA A 35 -8.69 5.08 3.14
C ALA A 35 -7.81 4.08 3.91
N VAL A 36 -6.82 4.58 4.65
CA VAL A 36 -5.89 3.73 5.39
C VAL A 36 -6.62 2.88 6.44
N ASP A 37 -7.50 3.50 7.22
CA ASP A 37 -8.02 2.96 8.48
C ASP A 37 -9.55 2.86 8.55
N LYS A 38 -10.25 3.28 7.50
CA LYS A 38 -11.71 3.21 7.43
C LYS A 38 -12.22 2.83 6.05
N LYS A 39 -13.37 2.18 6.02
CA LYS A 39 -14.10 1.89 4.79
C LYS A 39 -14.63 3.20 4.18
N VAL A 40 -14.50 3.33 2.85
CA VAL A 40 -15.08 4.44 2.09
C VAL A 40 -16.10 3.86 1.10
N VAL A 41 -15.64 3.46 -0.09
CA VAL A 41 -16.41 2.63 -1.03
C VAL A 41 -15.85 1.21 -0.98
N GLY A 42 -14.53 1.11 -1.17
CA GLY A 42 -13.74 -0.08 -0.92
C GLY A 42 -13.37 -0.23 0.56
N PRO A 43 -12.80 -1.40 0.93
CA PRO A 43 -12.30 -1.67 2.27
C PRO A 43 -11.17 -0.72 2.68
N ALA A 44 -10.94 -0.58 3.99
CA ALA A 44 -9.75 0.11 4.49
C ALA A 44 -8.48 -0.64 4.06
N TYR A 45 -7.38 0.06 3.82
CA TYR A 45 -6.11 -0.61 3.49
C TYR A 45 -5.64 -1.52 4.62
N LYS A 46 -5.83 -1.13 5.88
CA LYS A 46 -5.58 -1.99 7.05
C LYS A 46 -6.37 -3.29 7.02
N ASP A 47 -7.63 -3.27 6.58
CA ASP A 47 -8.44 -4.48 6.45
C ASP A 47 -7.90 -5.41 5.35
N ILE A 48 -7.44 -4.83 4.23
CA ILE A 48 -6.80 -5.59 3.16
C ILE A 48 -5.51 -6.23 3.68
N ALA A 49 -4.66 -5.46 4.37
CA ALA A 49 -3.42 -5.94 4.96
C ALA A 49 -3.67 -7.08 5.94
N ALA A 50 -4.65 -6.93 6.83
CA ALA A 50 -5.04 -7.95 7.80
C ALA A 50 -5.56 -9.22 7.13
N LYS A 51 -6.45 -9.11 6.15
CA LYS A 51 -7.02 -10.27 5.43
C LYS A 51 -5.97 -11.13 4.73
N TYR A 52 -4.93 -10.50 4.20
CA TYR A 52 -3.90 -11.16 3.40
C TYR A 52 -2.56 -11.31 4.12
N ALA A 53 -2.50 -11.06 5.43
CA ALA A 53 -1.30 -11.17 6.23
C ALA A 53 -0.66 -12.57 6.07
N GLY A 54 0.65 -12.61 5.81
CA GLY A 54 1.41 -13.84 5.64
C GLY A 54 1.23 -14.57 4.30
N GLN A 55 0.40 -14.06 3.39
CA GLN A 55 0.16 -14.68 2.09
C GLN A 55 0.96 -14.00 0.97
N ASN A 56 1.50 -14.80 0.03
CA ASN A 56 2.13 -14.28 -1.17
C ASN A 56 1.08 -13.99 -2.26
N VAL A 57 0.33 -12.90 -2.11
CA VAL A 57 -0.80 -12.54 -2.99
C VAL A 57 -0.56 -11.29 -3.83
N THR A 58 0.63 -10.71 -3.77
CA THR A 58 0.95 -9.45 -4.48
C THR A 58 0.61 -9.49 -5.97
N PRO A 59 1.00 -10.52 -6.76
CA PRO A 59 0.66 -10.56 -8.18
C PRO A 59 -0.85 -10.65 -8.45
N LYS A 60 -1.57 -11.40 -7.60
CA LYS A 60 -3.03 -11.54 -7.70
C LYS A 60 -3.74 -10.23 -7.40
N LEU A 61 -3.31 -9.52 -6.36
CA LEU A 61 -3.89 -8.23 -6.00
C LEU A 61 -3.51 -7.13 -6.99
N ALA A 62 -2.29 -7.16 -7.55
CA ALA A 62 -1.89 -6.23 -8.61
C ALA A 62 -2.79 -6.39 -9.85
N ALA A 63 -3.06 -7.62 -10.26
CA ALA A 63 -4.01 -7.89 -11.34
C ALA A 63 -5.43 -7.39 -11.00
N LYS A 64 -5.88 -7.53 -9.75
CA LYS A 64 -7.16 -6.98 -9.28
C LYS A 64 -7.20 -5.45 -9.38
N VAL A 65 -6.11 -4.78 -8.98
CA VAL A 65 -5.99 -3.31 -9.08
C VAL A 65 -6.13 -2.87 -10.54
N MET A 66 -5.40 -3.50 -11.46
CA MET A 66 -5.43 -3.12 -12.88
C MET A 66 -6.77 -3.43 -13.55
N LYS A 67 -7.31 -4.64 -13.34
CA LYS A 67 -8.47 -5.16 -14.08
C LYS A 67 -9.81 -4.92 -13.39
N GLY A 68 -9.79 -4.49 -12.13
CA GLY A 68 -10.99 -4.36 -11.32
C GLY A 68 -11.61 -5.71 -10.94
N GLY A 69 -12.84 -5.64 -10.44
CA GLY A 69 -13.70 -6.80 -10.16
C GLY A 69 -14.45 -6.70 -8.82
N SER A 70 -15.32 -7.67 -8.56
CA SER A 70 -16.24 -7.68 -7.41
C SER A 70 -16.07 -8.92 -6.52
N GLY A 71 -16.94 -9.10 -5.52
CA GLY A 71 -17.18 -10.36 -4.79
C GLY A 71 -16.37 -10.57 -3.51
N VAL A 72 -15.14 -10.03 -3.43
CA VAL A 72 -14.26 -10.26 -2.26
C VAL A 72 -14.69 -9.45 -1.04
N TRP A 73 -15.20 -8.24 -1.26
CA TRP A 73 -15.50 -7.25 -0.21
C TRP A 73 -16.96 -6.77 -0.23
N GLY A 74 -17.78 -7.40 -1.07
CA GLY A 74 -19.18 -7.02 -1.27
C GLY A 74 -19.58 -7.03 -2.75
N ALA A 75 -20.81 -6.55 -3.01
CA ALA A 75 -21.40 -6.50 -4.33
C ALA A 75 -20.85 -5.35 -5.21
N ILE A 76 -20.33 -4.28 -4.60
CA ILE A 76 -19.80 -3.12 -5.33
C ILE A 76 -18.51 -3.53 -6.05
N PRO A 77 -18.45 -3.46 -7.40
CA PRO A 77 -17.23 -3.76 -8.14
C PRO A 77 -16.20 -2.63 -7.98
N MET A 78 -14.93 -2.99 -7.85
CA MET A 78 -13.83 -2.04 -8.08
C MET A 78 -13.67 -1.87 -9.59
N PRO A 79 -13.74 -0.64 -10.16
CA PRO A 79 -13.49 -0.42 -11.58
C PRO A 79 -12.07 -0.82 -11.99
N ALA A 80 -11.87 -1.09 -13.28
CA ALA A 80 -10.53 -1.25 -13.83
C ALA A 80 -9.75 0.07 -13.73
N ASN A 81 -8.43 -0.02 -13.50
CA ASN A 81 -7.53 1.12 -13.42
C ASN A 81 -6.53 1.08 -14.59
N PRO A 82 -6.96 1.42 -15.83
CA PRO A 82 -6.11 1.33 -17.02
C PRO A 82 -4.89 2.28 -16.98
N GLN A 83 -4.93 3.30 -16.12
CA GLN A 83 -3.83 4.23 -15.87
C GLN A 83 -2.73 3.67 -14.96
N VAL A 84 -2.91 2.48 -14.40
CA VAL A 84 -1.96 1.83 -13.49
C VAL A 84 -1.29 0.67 -14.23
N ASN A 85 0.02 0.74 -14.40
CA ASN A 85 0.79 -0.37 -14.99
C ASN A 85 1.13 -1.45 -13.94
N GLN A 86 1.69 -2.58 -14.38
CA GLN A 86 2.02 -3.72 -13.53
C GLN A 86 2.95 -3.34 -12.37
N ALA A 87 4.02 -2.58 -12.64
CA ALA A 87 4.99 -2.19 -11.63
C ALA A 87 4.37 -1.28 -10.57
N GLU A 88 3.58 -0.29 -11.00
CA GLU A 88 2.85 0.60 -10.09
C GLU A 88 1.82 -0.16 -9.24
N ALA A 89 1.10 -1.11 -9.84
CA ALA A 89 0.13 -1.94 -9.13
C ALA A 89 0.80 -2.78 -8.04
N GLU A 90 1.96 -3.38 -8.34
CA GLU A 90 2.73 -4.13 -7.34
C GLU A 90 3.26 -3.24 -6.21
N THR A 91 3.76 -2.05 -6.54
CA THR A 91 4.20 -1.07 -5.53
C THR A 91 3.05 -0.69 -4.60
N LEU A 92 1.90 -0.33 -5.16
CA LEU A 92 0.70 0.01 -4.38
C LEU A 92 0.25 -1.15 -3.48
N VAL A 93 0.23 -2.37 -4.01
CA VAL A 93 -0.19 -3.55 -3.23
C VAL A 93 0.80 -3.87 -2.12
N LYS A 94 2.11 -3.83 -2.39
CA LYS A 94 3.14 -4.06 -1.37
C LYS A 94 3.02 -3.04 -0.24
N TRP A 95 2.82 -1.77 -0.59
CA TRP A 95 2.56 -0.72 0.38
C TRP A 95 1.31 -1.01 1.21
N VAL A 96 0.16 -1.28 0.58
CA VAL A 96 -1.09 -1.62 1.29
C VAL A 96 -0.88 -2.79 2.24
N LEU A 97 -0.23 -3.87 1.81
CA LEU A 97 0.04 -5.05 2.64
C LEU A 97 1.02 -4.77 3.79
N SER A 98 1.77 -3.67 3.74
CA SER A 98 2.66 -3.24 4.82
C SER A 98 1.95 -2.45 5.94
N LEU A 99 0.74 -1.93 5.68
CA LEU A 99 -0.03 -1.08 6.60
C LEU A 99 -0.74 -1.88 7.70
N LYS A 100 0.01 -2.66 8.48
CA LYS A 100 -0.53 -3.46 9.59
C LYS A 100 -1.07 -2.58 10.73
#